data_AF-A0A9X8VG77-F1
#
_entry.id   AF-A0A9X8VG77-F1
#
_cell.length_a   1.000
_cell.length_b   1.000
_cell.length_c   1.000
_cell.angle_alpha   90.00
_cell.angle_beta   90.00
_cell.angle_gamma   90.00
#
_symmetry.space_group_name_H-M   'P 1'
#
loop_
_entity.id
_entity.type
_entity.pdbx_description
1 polymer ?
#
loop_
_entity_poly.entity_id
_entity_poly.type
_entity_poly.pdbx_seq_one_letter_code
_entity_poly.pdbx_strand_id
1 'polypeptide(L)' 'AKMLSDAEARLFRHVCHNLQRLYPHFSAEEIAARVEFIAVMSEGTGYRILTTQKADASLLRDLYQQAISHLFRKS' A
#
# COMPACT_ATOMS: atom_id res chain seq x y z
N ALA A 1 -4.31 -20.51 -11.39
CA ALA A 1 -3.10 -19.67 -11.35
C ALA A 1 -3.23 -18.42 -12.24
N LYS A 2 -3.37 -18.56 -13.57
CA LYS A 2 -3.36 -17.42 -14.52
C LYS A 2 -4.47 -16.37 -14.29
N MET A 3 -5.71 -16.79 -14.05
CA MET A 3 -6.82 -15.85 -13.79
C MET A 3 -6.59 -14.97 -12.55
N LEU A 4 -5.97 -15.52 -11.51
CA LEU A 4 -5.68 -14.79 -10.27
C LEU A 4 -4.56 -13.76 -10.51
N SER A 5 -3.48 -14.18 -11.17
CA SER A 5 -2.38 -13.27 -11.55
C SER A 5 -2.85 -12.15 -12.49
N ASP A 6 -3.72 -12.45 -13.46
CA ASP A 6 -4.27 -11.43 -14.35
C ASP A 6 -5.17 -10.43 -13.58
N ALA A 7 -5.91 -10.90 -12.58
CA ALA A 7 -6.74 -10.04 -11.73
C ALA A 7 -5.89 -9.13 -10.84
N GLU A 8 -4.83 -9.67 -10.23
CA GLU A 8 -3.84 -8.93 -9.46
C GLU A 8 -3.17 -7.84 -10.31
N ALA A 9 -2.70 -8.19 -11.51
CA ALA A 9 -2.09 -7.23 -12.42
C ALA A 9 -3.05 -6.11 -12.85
N ARG A 10 -4.34 -6.41 -13.03
CA ARG A 10 -5.37 -5.39 -13.32
C ARG A 10 -5.59 -4.47 -12.13
N LEU A 11 -5.68 -5.02 -10.92
CA LEU A 11 -5.84 -4.25 -9.70
C LEU A 11 -4.65 -3.31 -9.49
N PHE A 12 -3.43 -3.83 -9.60
CA PHE A 12 -2.20 -3.05 -9.45
C PHE A 12 -2.17 -1.89 -10.45
N ARG A 13 -2.39 -2.15 -11.74
CA ARG A 13 -2.43 -1.10 -12.77
C ARG A 13 -3.51 -0.05 -12.48
N HIS A 14 -4.69 -0.47 -12.04
CA HIS A 14 -5.78 0.45 -11.71
C HIS A 14 -5.41 1.38 -10.54
N VAL A 15 -4.81 0.83 -9.49
CA VAL A 15 -4.37 1.61 -8.32
C VAL A 15 -3.25 2.59 -8.71
N CYS A 16 -2.24 2.14 -9.47
CA CYS A 16 -1.17 3.01 -9.96
C CYS A 16 -1.73 4.18 -10.77
N HIS A 17 -2.64 3.92 -11.71
CA HIS A 17 -3.27 4.96 -12.51
C HIS A 17 -4.01 6.01 -11.64
N ASN A 18 -4.75 5.57 -10.63
CA ASN A 18 -5.47 6.49 -9.74
C ASN A 18 -4.51 7.33 -8.88
N LEU A 19 -3.47 6.72 -8.32
CA LEU A 19 -2.50 7.44 -7.51
C LEU A 19 -1.65 8.41 -8.33
N GLN A 20 -1.32 8.06 -9.57
CA GLN A 20 -0.59 8.96 -10.45
C GLN A 20 -1.42 10.21 -10.80
N ARG A 21 -2.74 10.10 -10.88
CA ARG A 21 -3.64 11.25 -11.03
C ARG A 21 -3.69 12.12 -9.77
N LEU A 22 -3.64 11.50 -8.59
CA LEU A 22 -3.64 12.21 -7.29
C LEU A 22 -2.30 12.86 -6.97
N TYR A 23 -1.21 12.25 -7.40
CA TYR A 23 0.16 12.68 -7.14
C TYR A 23 0.96 12.81 -8.44
N PRO A 24 0.61 13.79 -9.30
CA PRO A 24 1.19 13.91 -10.65
C PRO A 24 2.67 14.29 -10.67
N HIS A 25 3.25 14.59 -9.51
CA HIS A 25 4.67 14.93 -9.36
C HIS A 25 5.57 13.69 -9.20
N PHE A 26 5.00 12.51 -8.98
CA PHE A 26 5.76 11.27 -8.99
C PHE A 26 5.77 10.64 -10.37
N SER A 27 6.90 10.02 -10.71
CA SER A 27 7.00 9.17 -11.89
C SER A 27 6.13 7.90 -11.76
N ALA A 28 5.87 7.22 -12.87
CA ALA A 28 5.14 5.95 -12.84
C ALA A 28 5.85 4.89 -11.99
N GLU A 29 7.19 4.87 -12.02
CA GLU A 29 8.05 3.96 -11.25
C GLU A 29 7.95 4.27 -9.75
N GLU A 30 7.97 5.56 -9.41
CA GLU A 30 7.80 6.05 -8.04
C GLU A 30 6.42 5.71 -7.46
N ILE A 31 5.37 5.77 -8.28
CA ILE A 31 4.02 5.35 -7.89
C ILE A 31 3.96 3.83 -7.69
N ALA A 32 4.51 3.05 -8.63
CA ALA A 32 4.52 1.59 -8.54
C ALA A 32 5.20 1.09 -7.26
N ALA A 33 6.38 1.63 -6.93
CA ALA A 33 7.11 1.30 -5.70
C ALA A 33 6.31 1.62 -4.43
N ARG A 34 5.57 2.73 -4.42
CA ARG A 34 4.71 3.12 -3.28
C ARG A 34 3.49 2.21 -3.13
N VAL A 35 2.90 1.77 -4.24
CA VAL A 35 1.79 0.79 -4.22
C VAL A 35 2.27 -0.54 -3.64
N GLU A 36 3.43 -1.03 -4.10
CA GLU A 36 4.02 -2.27 -3.60
C GLU A 36 4.36 -2.16 -2.10
N PHE A 37 4.94 -1.04 -1.66
CA PHE A 37 5.20 -0.78 -0.24
C PHE A 37 3.94 -0.89 0.63
N ILE A 38 2.83 -0.28 0.17
CA ILE A 38 1.54 -0.36 0.89
C ILE A 38 1.01 -1.79 0.89
N ALA A 39 1.12 -2.53 -0.22
CA ALA A 39 0.68 -3.92 -0.31
C ALA A 39 1.42 -4.80 0.69
N VAL A 40 2.76 -4.73 0.72
CA VAL A 40 3.61 -5.51 1.64
C VAL A 40 3.27 -5.19 3.11
N MET A 41 3.10 -3.91 3.46
CA MET A 41 2.68 -3.54 4.82
C MET A 41 1.27 -4.07 5.17
N SER A 42 0.36 -4.03 4.21
CA SER A 42 -1.02 -4.49 4.39
C SER A 42 -1.08 -6.02 4.60
N GLU A 43 -0.25 -6.78 3.88
CA GLU A 43 -0.11 -8.22 4.07
C GLU A 43 0.42 -8.58 5.47
N GLY A 44 1.44 -7.87 5.95
CA GLY A 44 1.93 -8.00 7.33
C GLY A 44 0.85 -7.68 8.38
N THR A 45 -0.05 -6.73 8.07
CA THR A 45 -1.22 -6.42 8.90
C THR A 45 -2.25 -7.56 8.86
N GLY A 46 -2.50 -8.15 7.69
CA GLY A 46 -3.39 -9.31 7.55
C GLY A 46 -2.93 -10.50 8.39
N TYR A 47 -1.62 -10.73 8.46
CA TYR A 47 -1.03 -11.75 9.34
C TYR A 47 -1.29 -11.49 10.84
N ARG A 48 -1.57 -10.24 11.26
CA ARG A 48 -1.97 -9.94 12.65
C ARG A 48 -3.35 -10.46 13.02
N ILE A 49 -4.23 -10.71 12.04
CA ILE A 49 -5.53 -11.35 12.32
C ILE A 49 -5.32 -12.80 12.80
N LEU A 50 -4.24 -13.43 12.31
CA LEU A 50 -3.91 -14.83 12.60
C LEU A 50 -2.96 -14.99 13.79
N THR A 51 -2.52 -13.90 14.42
CA THR A 51 -1.54 -13.93 15.51
C THR A 51 -2.01 -13.12 16.71
N THR A 52 -1.53 -13.45 17.91
CA THR A 52 -1.83 -12.66 19.11
C THR A 52 -1.38 -11.21 18.91
N GLN A 53 -2.31 -10.26 19.06
CA GLN A 53 -1.99 -8.84 18.98
C GLN A 53 -1.04 -8.46 20.12
N LYS A 54 0.16 -7.98 19.76
CA LYS A 54 1.22 -7.59 20.72
C LYS A 54 1.21 -6.11 21.07
N ALA A 55 0.39 -5.31 20.39
CA ALA A 55 0.33 -3.87 20.53
C ALA A 55 -1.09 -3.37 20.26
N ASP A 56 -1.46 -2.25 20.88
CA ASP A 56 -2.74 -1.59 20.70
C ASP A 56 -3.02 -1.27 19.22
N ALA A 57 -4.25 -1.56 18.78
CA ALA A 57 -4.65 -1.42 17.38
C ALA A 57 -4.78 0.04 16.94
N SER A 58 -5.17 0.94 17.85
CA SER A 58 -5.30 2.37 17.54
C SER A 58 -3.93 3.02 17.34
N LEU A 59 -2.97 2.71 18.21
CA LEU A 59 -1.58 3.18 18.07
C LEU A 59 -0.94 2.69 16.76
N LEU A 60 -1.19 1.43 16.39
CA LEU A 60 -0.70 0.88 15.13
C LEU A 60 -1.32 1.57 13.91
N ARG A 61 -2.64 1.81 13.92
CA ARG A 61 -3.33 2.52 12.84
C ARG A 61 -2.72 3.91 12.65
N ASP A 62 -2.44 4.61 13.74
CA ASP A 62 -1.87 5.96 13.67
C ASP A 62 -0.45 5.92 13.08
N LEU A 63 0.34 4.87 13.35
CA LEU A 63 1.63 4.63 12.71
C LEU A 63 1.50 4.37 11.19
N TYR A 64 0.53 3.55 10.77
CA TYR A 64 0.27 3.34 9.33
C TYR A 64 -0.10 4.64 8.64
N GLN A 65 -0.97 5.44 9.25
CA GLN A 65 -1.38 6.72 8.69
C GLN A 65 -0.18 7.66 8.54
N GLN A 66 0.69 7.75 9.55
CA GLN A 66 1.92 8.55 9.49
C GLN A 66 2.83 8.07 8.37
N ALA A 67 3.10 6.76 8.28
CA ALA A 67 3.96 6.19 7.25
C ALA A 67 3.43 6.47 5.84
N ILE A 68 2.12 6.29 5.60
CA ILE A 68 1.48 6.57 4.31
C ILE A 68 1.53 8.07 3.99
N SER A 69 1.25 8.93 4.96
CA SER A 69 1.34 10.38 4.78
C SER A 69 2.75 10.83 4.42
N HIS A 70 3.78 10.24 5.04
CA HIS A 70 5.17 10.51 4.69
C HIS A 70 5.54 9.98 3.30
N LEU A 71 5.04 8.80 2.93
CA LEU A 71 5.32 8.15 1.65
C LEU A 71 4.92 9.01 0.44
N PHE A 72 3.82 9.77 0.55
CA PHE A 72 3.31 10.63 -0.52
C PHE A 72 3.64 12.13 -0.33
N ARG A 73 4.48 12.47 0.65
CA ARG A 73 4.92 13.86 0.82
C ARG A 73 5.92 14.22 -0.27
N LYS A 74 5.74 15.39 -0.90
CA LYS A 74 6.73 15.96 -1.81
C LYS A 74 8.00 16.29 -1.03
N SER A 75 9.16 15.83 -1.51
CA SER A 75 10.47 16.18 -0.94
C SER A 75 10.84 17.63 -1.22
#